data_AF-A0A2V1GZH8-F1
#
_entry.id   AF-A0A2V1GZH8-F1
#
_cell.length_a   1.000
_cell.length_b   1.000
_cell.length_c   1.000
_cell.angle_alpha   90.00
_cell.angle_beta   90.00
_cell.angle_gamma   90.00
#
_symmetry.space_group_name_H-M   'P 1'
#
loop_
_entity.id
_entity.type
_entity.pdbx_description
1 polymer ?
#
loop_
_entity_poly.entity_id
_entity_poly.type
_entity_poly.pdbx_seq_one_letter_code
_entity_poly.pdbx_strand_id
1 'polypeptide(L)'
;MDAVHLKPKQKLKAPAIALPDNCCYWFFFDLDQTLMCQDTLESKRKLNYIQKEHLSDSGITNSKEIKLLALYANELSPILQNLTKNPLTSLNIITKGSYDSIFTISPFIELSFLGGDNFNGRLINRSDFKETKGDHIKRLLTEELKRCPPHHVILIDNSLIQRESAKWHGFKIIDPTTNTYIENLNKLIKTIADPSDTSGKSKTKR
;
A
#
# COMPACT_ATOMS: atom_id res chain seq x y z
N MET A 1 30.59 36.04 -22.39
CA MET A 1 29.84 35.53 -21.23
C MET A 1 28.89 34.48 -21.78
N ASP A 2 29.35 33.24 -21.83
CA ASP A 2 28.61 32.16 -22.49
C ASP A 2 27.61 31.52 -21.54
N ALA A 3 26.34 31.51 -21.96
CA ALA A 3 25.25 30.94 -21.22
C ALA A 3 25.39 29.40 -21.17
N VAL A 4 25.64 28.88 -19.98
CA VAL A 4 25.66 27.44 -19.70
C VAL A 4 24.25 26.88 -19.90
N HIS A 5 24.05 26.19 -21.02
CA HIS A 5 22.85 25.39 -21.27
C HIS A 5 22.82 24.20 -20.31
N LEU A 6 22.13 24.36 -19.18
CA LEU A 6 21.80 23.27 -18.27
C LEU A 6 20.83 22.32 -18.97
N LYS A 7 21.30 21.12 -19.30
CA LYS A 7 20.46 20.05 -19.84
C LYS A 7 19.33 19.72 -18.85
N PRO A 8 18.11 19.41 -19.33
CA PRO A 8 17.00 18.99 -18.48
C PRO A 8 17.41 17.75 -17.68
N LYS A 9 17.17 17.77 -16.36
CA LYS A 9 17.35 16.60 -15.49
C LYS A 9 16.53 15.44 -16.08
N GLN A 10 17.21 14.42 -16.59
CA GLN A 10 16.57 13.15 -16.96
C GLN A 10 15.86 12.63 -15.70
N LYS A 11 14.52 12.51 -15.76
CA LYS A 11 13.77 11.78 -14.75
C LYS A 11 14.29 10.34 -14.80
N LEU A 12 15.04 9.95 -13.77
CA LEU A 12 15.33 8.55 -13.51
C LEU A 12 14.00 7.82 -13.43
N LYS A 13 13.70 7.01 -14.46
CA LYS A 13 12.63 6.03 -14.39
C LYS A 13 13.03 5.07 -13.27
N ALA A 14 12.22 4.99 -12.22
CA ALA A 14 12.39 3.97 -11.21
C ALA A 14 12.52 2.61 -11.93
N PRO A 15 13.51 1.78 -11.58
CA PRO A 15 13.68 0.49 -12.23
C PRO A 15 12.36 -0.28 -12.11
N ALA A 16 11.91 -0.86 -13.22
CA ALA A 16 10.81 -1.81 -13.21
C ALA A 16 11.27 -3.01 -12.37
N ILE A 17 10.88 -3.05 -11.10
CA ILE A 17 11.06 -4.22 -10.26
C ILE A 17 10.22 -5.32 -10.91
N ALA A 18 10.90 -6.31 -11.48
CA ALA A 18 10.26 -7.45 -12.12
C ALA A 18 9.28 -8.09 -11.12
N LEU A 19 8.06 -8.34 -11.57
CA LEU A 19 7.07 -9.01 -10.74
C LEU A 19 7.57 -10.42 -10.42
N PRO A 20 7.44 -10.89 -9.18
CA PRO A 20 7.57 -12.31 -8.93
C PRO A 20 6.52 -13.01 -9.80
N ASP A 21 6.93 -13.83 -10.76
CA ASP A 21 6.01 -14.55 -11.66
C ASP A 21 5.05 -15.51 -10.89
N ASN A 22 5.26 -15.66 -9.57
CA ASN A 22 4.60 -16.62 -8.71
C ASN A 22 3.68 -16.00 -7.64
N CYS A 23 3.60 -14.68 -7.48
CA CYS A 23 2.71 -14.10 -6.45
C CYS A 23 1.25 -14.11 -6.91
N CYS A 24 0.39 -14.78 -6.14
CA CYS A 24 -1.02 -14.99 -6.46
C CYS A 24 -1.91 -13.85 -5.97
N TYR A 25 -1.58 -13.19 -4.85
CA TYR A 25 -2.41 -12.21 -4.15
C TYR A 25 -1.69 -10.87 -3.97
N TRP A 26 -2.41 -9.78 -4.21
CA TRP A 26 -1.85 -8.44 -4.24
C TRP A 26 -2.55 -7.54 -3.26
N PHE A 27 -1.85 -7.15 -2.20
CA PHE A 27 -2.35 -6.23 -1.18
C PHE A 27 -1.91 -4.82 -1.54
N PHE A 28 -2.88 -3.92 -1.65
CA PHE A 28 -2.66 -2.49 -1.87
C PHE A 28 -3.17 -1.73 -0.66
N PHE A 29 -2.24 -1.22 0.14
CA PHE A 29 -2.55 -0.32 1.24
C PHE A 29 -2.43 1.11 0.77
N ASP A 30 -3.48 1.89 0.92
CA ASP A 30 -3.32 3.34 0.94
C ASP A 30 -2.40 3.75 2.10
N LEU A 31 -1.67 4.84 1.92
CA LEU A 31 -0.71 5.33 2.93
C LEU A 31 -1.38 6.31 3.90
N ASP A 32 -1.98 7.37 3.38
CA ASP A 32 -2.46 8.53 4.12
C ASP A 32 -3.74 8.22 4.88
N GLN A 33 -3.72 8.30 6.22
CA GLN A 33 -4.84 7.96 7.10
C GLN A 33 -5.27 6.49 7.00
N THR A 34 -4.41 5.62 6.46
CA THR A 34 -4.62 4.17 6.42
C THR A 34 -3.50 3.48 7.19
N LEU A 35 -2.24 3.69 6.79
CA LEU A 35 -1.05 3.21 7.51
C LEU A 35 -0.40 4.29 8.37
N MET A 36 -0.55 5.56 8.01
CA MET A 36 0.10 6.64 8.73
C MET A 36 -0.68 7.94 8.72
N CYS A 37 -0.32 8.84 9.62
CA CYS A 37 -0.88 10.19 9.70
C CYS A 37 0.25 11.17 10.04
N GLN A 38 0.18 12.41 9.54
CA GLN A 38 1.09 13.45 10.01
C GLN A 38 0.71 13.85 11.44
N ASP A 39 1.70 14.18 12.28
CA ASP A 39 1.52 14.69 13.63
C ASP A 39 1.08 16.17 13.60
N THR A 40 -0.03 16.44 12.91
CA THR A 40 -0.66 17.75 12.81
C THR A 40 -2.11 17.66 13.23
N LEU A 41 -2.63 18.73 13.84
CA LEU A 41 -4.02 18.79 14.29
C LEU A 41 -4.99 18.54 13.13
N GLU A 42 -4.71 19.10 11.95
CA GLU A 42 -5.56 18.92 10.76
C GLU A 42 -5.60 17.46 10.30
N SER A 43 -4.45 16.77 10.27
CA SER A 43 -4.40 15.37 9.84
C SER A 43 -5.08 14.45 10.84
N LYS A 44 -4.82 14.64 12.14
CA LYS A 44 -5.48 13.87 13.21
C LYS A 44 -6.99 14.07 13.26
N ARG A 45 -7.50 15.26 12.89
CA ARG A 45 -8.96 15.53 12.78
C ARG A 45 -9.64 14.69 11.71
N LYS A 46 -8.92 14.30 10.66
CA LYS A 46 -9.46 13.47 9.56
C LYS A 46 -9.56 11.99 9.93
N LEU A 47 -8.84 11.55 10.96
CA LEU A 47 -8.97 10.20 11.50
C LEU A 47 -10.33 10.02 12.17
N ASN A 48 -10.94 8.86 11.93
CA ASN A 48 -12.12 8.46 12.70
C ASN A 48 -11.73 8.06 14.14
N TYR A 49 -12.75 7.81 14.97
CA TYR A 49 -12.55 7.44 16.38
C TYR A 49 -11.68 6.18 16.54
N ILE A 50 -11.97 5.11 15.81
CA ILE A 50 -11.24 3.83 15.89
C ILE A 50 -9.76 4.04 15.52
N GLN A 51 -9.49 4.72 14.40
CA GLN A 51 -8.11 5.00 13.98
C GLN A 51 -7.33 5.82 15.00
N LYS A 52 -7.98 6.72 15.74
CA LYS A 52 -7.30 7.50 16.80
C LYS A 52 -6.88 6.62 17.97
N GLU A 53 -7.67 5.62 18.33
CA GLU A 53 -7.33 4.67 19.40
C GLU A 53 -6.11 3.81 19.04
N HIS A 54 -5.85 3.62 17.74
CA HIS A 54 -4.72 2.84 17.23
C HIS A 54 -3.58 3.70 16.68
N LEU A 55 -3.55 5.00 16.99
CA LEU A 55 -2.47 5.90 16.57
C LEU A 55 -1.27 5.75 17.51
N SER A 56 -0.07 5.59 16.96
CA SER A 56 1.14 5.48 17.75
C SER A 56 1.54 6.81 18.41
N ASP A 57 2.10 6.72 19.62
CA ASP A 57 2.68 7.87 20.32
C ASP A 57 4.08 8.24 19.76
N SER A 58 4.82 7.22 19.30
CA SER A 58 6.10 7.36 18.61
C SER A 58 5.89 7.61 17.12
N GLY A 59 6.85 8.30 16.49
CA GLY A 59 6.80 8.60 15.06
C GLY A 59 8.18 8.78 14.45
N ILE A 60 8.21 8.88 13.12
CA ILE A 60 9.42 9.12 12.34
C ILE A 60 9.32 10.49 11.70
N THR A 61 10.43 11.21 11.66
CA THR A 61 10.49 12.53 11.04
C THR A 61 10.92 12.40 9.58
N ASN A 62 10.18 13.01 8.67
CA ASN A 62 10.52 13.01 7.25
C ASN A 62 11.59 14.07 6.91
N SER A 63 12.02 14.13 5.64
CA SER A 63 13.01 15.10 5.15
C SER A 63 12.59 16.57 5.25
N LYS A 64 11.32 16.85 5.54
CA LYS A 64 10.76 18.19 5.76
C LYS A 64 10.48 18.48 7.24
N GLU A 65 11.07 17.69 8.14
CA GLU A 65 10.89 17.81 9.60
C GLU A 65 9.44 17.58 10.08
N ILE A 66 8.60 16.96 9.26
CA ILE A 66 7.24 16.60 9.66
C ILE A 66 7.29 15.23 10.32
N LYS A 67 6.83 15.16 11.58
CA LYS A 67 6.65 13.91 12.31
C LYS A 67 5.46 13.12 11.75
N LEU A 68 5.68 11.85 11.48
CA LEU A 68 4.72 10.89 10.96
C LEU A 68 4.44 9.83 12.01
N LEU A 69 3.16 9.56 12.26
CA LEU A 69 2.68 8.60 13.24
C LEU A 69 2.10 7.39 12.51
N ALA A 70 2.33 6.20 13.05
CA ALA A 70 1.80 4.97 12.51
C ALA A 70 0.40 4.68 13.03
N LEU A 71 -0.43 4.11 12.16
CA LEU A 71 -1.76 3.59 12.52
C LEU A 71 -1.67 2.07 12.62
N TYR A 72 -2.21 1.52 13.72
CA TYR A 72 -2.26 0.08 13.98
C TYR A 72 -0.86 -0.58 13.97
N ALA A 73 0.19 0.11 14.43
CA ALA A 73 1.56 -0.39 14.34
C ALA A 73 1.74 -1.77 14.98
N ASN A 74 1.20 -1.93 16.20
CA ASN A 74 1.32 -3.17 16.97
C ASN A 74 0.56 -4.32 16.31
N GLU A 75 -0.61 -4.04 15.76
CA GLU A 75 -1.52 -5.03 15.18
C GLU A 75 -1.14 -5.41 13.75
N LEU A 76 -0.69 -4.43 12.95
CA LEU A 76 -0.29 -4.64 11.55
C LEU A 76 1.13 -5.17 11.43
N SER A 77 2.03 -4.91 12.38
CA SER A 77 3.42 -5.41 12.29
C SER A 77 3.52 -6.92 12.01
N PRO A 78 2.93 -7.83 12.82
CA PRO A 78 3.01 -9.26 12.55
C PRO A 78 2.33 -9.65 11.22
N ILE A 79 1.29 -8.91 10.82
CA ILE A 79 0.57 -9.14 9.56
C ILE A 79 1.45 -8.79 8.35
N LEU A 80 2.03 -7.59 8.34
CA LEU A 80 2.83 -7.09 7.22
C LEU A 80 4.15 -7.86 7.09
N GLN A 81 4.74 -8.30 8.21
CA GLN A 81 5.88 -9.22 8.20
C GLN A 81 5.53 -10.55 7.53
N ASN A 82 4.36 -11.12 7.84
CA ASN A 82 3.90 -12.35 7.20
C ASN A 82 3.65 -12.16 5.69
N LEU A 83 2.98 -11.08 5.30
CA LEU A 83 2.76 -10.75 3.88
C LEU A 83 4.07 -10.56 3.10
N THR A 84 5.08 -9.95 3.72
CA THR A 84 6.38 -9.72 3.06
C THR A 84 7.17 -11.02 2.89
N LYS A 85 6.99 -11.99 3.78
CA LYS A 85 7.70 -13.28 3.77
C LYS A 85 6.98 -14.36 2.97
N ASN A 86 5.69 -14.19 2.69
CA ASN A 86 4.89 -15.18 1.97
C ASN A 86 5.05 -15.02 0.44
N PRO A 87 5.52 -16.05 -0.29
CA PRO A 87 5.79 -15.97 -1.73
C PRO A 87 4.51 -15.83 -2.58
N LEU A 88 3.33 -16.13 -2.03
CA LEU A 88 2.06 -15.99 -2.71
C LEU A 88 1.50 -14.58 -2.62
N THR A 89 2.08 -13.71 -1.81
CA THR A 89 1.56 -12.37 -1.56
C THR A 89 2.54 -11.28 -2.01
N SER A 90 1.98 -10.15 -2.43
CA SER A 90 2.71 -8.93 -2.73
C SER A 90 2.14 -7.79 -1.89
N LEU A 91 2.99 -7.18 -1.06
CA LEU A 91 2.66 -6.00 -0.28
C LEU A 91 2.96 -4.74 -1.10
N ASN A 92 1.96 -3.91 -1.36
CA ASN A 92 2.10 -2.71 -2.17
C ASN A 92 1.45 -1.52 -1.43
N ILE A 93 2.03 -0.33 -1.62
CA ILE A 93 1.58 0.91 -1.02
C ILE A 93 1.13 1.86 -2.12
N ILE A 94 -0.04 2.47 -1.93
CA ILE A 94 -0.57 3.55 -2.77
C ILE A 94 -0.50 4.85 -1.96
N THR A 95 0.10 5.89 -2.54
CA THR A 95 0.22 7.21 -1.89
C THR A 95 -0.26 8.32 -2.80
N LYS A 96 -0.70 9.46 -2.25
CA LYS A 96 -0.98 10.67 -3.02
C LYS A 96 0.30 11.38 -3.53
N GLY A 97 1.49 10.87 -3.20
CA GLY A 97 2.76 11.47 -3.61
C GLY A 97 3.18 12.66 -2.76
N SER A 98 2.55 12.82 -1.60
CA SER A 98 2.86 13.85 -0.60
C SER A 98 4.22 13.62 0.06
N TYR A 99 4.75 12.40 0.02
CA TYR A 99 6.01 12.01 0.67
C TYR A 99 7.01 11.44 -0.32
N ASP A 100 8.29 11.62 0.00
CA ASP A 100 9.38 11.04 -0.76
C ASP A 100 9.47 9.53 -0.48
N SER A 101 9.41 8.71 -1.53
CA SER A 101 9.37 7.25 -1.40
C SER A 101 10.62 6.68 -0.72
N ILE A 102 11.81 7.14 -1.11
CA ILE A 102 13.10 6.61 -0.66
C ILE A 102 13.43 7.13 0.74
N PHE A 103 13.22 8.42 0.98
CA PHE A 103 13.66 9.06 2.22
C PHE A 103 12.61 9.04 3.32
N THR A 104 11.36 8.71 3.01
CA THR A 104 10.26 8.79 3.99
C THR A 104 9.44 7.51 4.05
N ILE A 105 8.86 7.06 2.92
CA ILE A 105 7.87 5.99 2.97
C ILE A 105 8.50 4.63 3.30
N SER A 106 9.54 4.20 2.56
CA SER A 106 10.17 2.90 2.83
C SER A 106 10.72 2.81 4.26
N PRO A 107 11.56 3.76 4.74
CA PRO A 107 12.07 3.71 6.12
C PRO A 107 10.94 3.70 7.16
N PHE A 108 9.86 4.45 6.90
CA PHE A 108 8.70 4.45 7.77
C PHE A 108 8.04 3.08 7.86
N ILE A 109 7.83 2.40 6.73
CA ILE A 109 7.22 1.06 6.70
C ILE A 109 8.13 0.03 7.40
N GLU A 110 9.42 0.07 7.09
CA GLU A 110 10.43 -0.85 7.62
C GLU A 110 10.53 -0.77 9.14
N LEU A 111 10.64 0.45 9.68
CA LEU A 111 10.76 0.69 11.11
C LEU A 111 9.44 0.48 11.86
N SER A 112 8.32 0.95 11.30
CA SER A 112 7.04 0.95 12.04
C SER A 112 6.32 -0.40 11.99
N PHE A 113 6.53 -1.20 10.95
CA PHE A 113 5.78 -2.44 10.75
C PHE A 113 6.65 -3.67 10.49
N LEU A 114 7.77 -3.54 9.80
CA LEU A 114 8.58 -4.71 9.40
C LEU A 114 9.68 -5.06 10.40
N GLY A 115 9.78 -4.35 11.53
CA GLY A 115 10.80 -4.64 12.56
C GLY A 115 12.23 -4.38 12.07
N GLY A 116 12.40 -3.50 11.09
CA GLY A 116 13.69 -3.21 10.44
C GLY A 116 14.01 -4.09 9.22
N ASP A 117 13.15 -5.06 8.86
CA ASP A 117 13.28 -5.79 7.59
C ASP A 117 12.99 -4.86 6.40
N ASN A 118 13.69 -5.08 5.27
CA ASN A 118 13.54 -4.26 4.07
C ASN A 118 12.14 -4.37 3.44
N PHE A 119 11.59 -3.23 3.04
CA PHE A 119 10.36 -3.18 2.27
C PHE A 119 10.65 -3.54 0.81
N ASN A 120 10.28 -4.77 0.42
CA ASN A 120 10.44 -5.29 -0.94
C ASN A 120 9.19 -5.12 -1.81
N GLY A 121 8.22 -4.34 -1.34
CA GLY A 121 6.98 -4.06 -2.04
C GLY A 121 7.08 -2.94 -3.07
N ARG A 122 5.97 -2.65 -3.76
CA ARG A 122 5.91 -1.50 -4.68
C ARG A 122 5.31 -0.29 -4.00
N LEU A 123 5.92 0.87 -4.27
CA LEU A 123 5.36 2.18 -3.94
C LEU A 123 4.75 2.78 -5.21
N ILE A 124 3.45 3.02 -5.17
CA ILE A 124 2.68 3.54 -6.30
C ILE A 124 2.20 4.94 -5.94
N ASN A 125 2.72 5.93 -6.64
CA ASN A 125 2.32 7.31 -6.44
C ASN A 125 1.14 7.66 -7.36
N ARG A 126 0.03 8.13 -6.75
CA ARG A 126 -1.16 8.55 -7.49
C ARG A 126 -0.89 9.71 -8.46
N SER A 127 0.10 10.56 -8.19
CA SER A 127 0.46 11.64 -9.12
C SER A 127 1.09 11.14 -10.42
N ASP A 128 1.57 9.90 -10.45
CA ASP A 128 2.07 9.28 -11.69
C ASP A 128 0.91 8.97 -12.65
N PHE A 129 -0.33 8.94 -12.14
CA PHE A 129 -1.53 8.85 -12.95
C PHE A 129 -1.98 10.24 -13.38
N LYS A 130 -1.80 10.55 -14.67
CA LYS A 130 -2.36 11.77 -15.29
C LYS A 130 -3.88 11.63 -15.41
N GLU A 131 -4.65 11.87 -14.35
CA GLU A 131 -6.10 11.98 -14.46
C GLU A 131 -6.76 12.94 -13.46
N THR A 132 -7.83 13.55 -13.96
CA THR A 132 -8.74 14.45 -13.26
C THR A 132 -9.83 13.65 -12.55
N LYS A 133 -9.90 13.78 -11.22
CA LYS A 133 -11.03 13.35 -10.35
C LYS A 133 -11.37 11.84 -10.38
N GLY A 134 -10.86 11.14 -9.37
CA GLY A 134 -11.71 10.22 -8.59
C GLY A 134 -11.43 8.72 -8.66
N ASP A 135 -10.78 8.19 -9.69
CA ASP A 135 -10.74 6.73 -9.89
C ASP A 135 -9.37 6.19 -10.35
N HIS A 136 -8.40 6.17 -9.44
CA HIS A 136 -7.07 5.60 -9.72
C HIS A 136 -7.07 4.07 -9.75
N ILE A 137 -8.11 3.44 -9.19
CA ILE A 137 -8.28 1.98 -9.21
C ILE A 137 -8.40 1.47 -10.65
N LYS A 138 -9.11 2.20 -11.52
CA LYS A 138 -9.21 1.91 -12.95
C LYS A 138 -7.86 1.82 -13.66
N ARG A 139 -6.86 2.60 -13.26
CA ARG A 139 -5.51 2.52 -13.87
C ARG A 139 -4.62 1.45 -13.24
N LEU A 140 -4.74 1.23 -11.93
CA LEU A 140 -4.15 0.05 -11.27
C LEU A 140 -4.55 -1.25 -12.01
N LEU A 141 -5.83 -1.34 -12.36
CA LEU A 141 -6.41 -2.43 -13.14
C LEU A 141 -5.86 -2.55 -14.57
N THR A 142 -5.75 -1.42 -15.26
CA THR A 142 -5.44 -1.43 -16.70
C THR A 142 -3.95 -1.48 -17.00
N GLU A 143 -3.05 -1.08 -16.10
CA GLU A 143 -1.60 -1.10 -16.37
C GLU A 143 -0.86 -2.14 -15.53
N GLU A 144 -1.21 -2.28 -14.26
CA GLU A 144 -0.43 -3.09 -13.31
C GLU A 144 -0.98 -4.51 -13.14
N LEU A 145 -2.29 -4.68 -13.31
CA LEU A 145 -3.00 -5.91 -12.94
C LEU A 145 -3.59 -6.67 -14.12
N LYS A 146 -3.18 -6.39 -15.36
CA LYS A 146 -3.69 -7.07 -16.58
C LYS A 146 -3.65 -8.61 -16.51
N ARG A 147 -2.78 -9.17 -15.67
CA ARG A 147 -2.57 -10.62 -15.51
C ARG A 147 -3.06 -11.17 -14.17
N CYS A 148 -3.54 -10.32 -13.27
CA CYS A 148 -3.98 -10.74 -11.93
C CYS A 148 -5.51 -10.90 -11.92
N PRO A 149 -6.05 -12.04 -11.45
CA PRO A 149 -7.49 -12.17 -11.24
C PRO A 149 -7.98 -11.08 -10.26
N PRO A 150 -9.05 -10.32 -10.57
CA PRO A 150 -9.47 -9.20 -9.71
C PRO A 150 -9.77 -9.59 -8.26
N HIS A 151 -10.28 -10.81 -8.03
CA HIS A 151 -10.58 -11.33 -6.69
C HIS A 151 -9.33 -11.71 -5.86
N HIS A 152 -8.15 -11.69 -6.48
CA HIS A 152 -6.86 -11.80 -5.80
C HIS A 152 -6.23 -10.45 -5.46
N VAL A 153 -6.88 -9.36 -5.86
CA VAL A 153 -6.46 -8.01 -5.55
C VAL A 153 -7.24 -7.53 -4.34
N ILE A 154 -6.51 -7.08 -3.33
CA ILE A 154 -7.05 -6.65 -2.04
C ILE A 154 -6.70 -5.19 -1.83
N LEU A 155 -7.71 -4.34 -1.73
CA LEU A 155 -7.55 -2.93 -1.42
C LEU A 155 -7.86 -2.66 0.05
N ILE A 156 -6.95 -1.96 0.71
CA ILE A 156 -7.09 -1.43 2.06
C ILE A 156 -6.94 0.08 1.95
N ASP A 157 -8.04 0.80 2.05
CA ASP A 157 -8.07 2.26 1.82
C ASP A 157 -9.10 2.90 2.73
N ASN A 158 -8.77 4.01 3.40
CA ASN A 158 -9.68 4.74 4.27
C ASN A 158 -10.77 5.52 3.51
N SER A 159 -10.60 5.75 2.20
CA SER A 159 -11.56 6.43 1.33
C SER A 159 -12.69 5.53 0.86
N LEU A 160 -13.92 5.84 1.27
CA LEU A 160 -15.13 5.13 0.80
C LEU A 160 -15.25 5.14 -0.73
N ILE A 161 -14.94 6.26 -1.39
CA ILE A 161 -15.04 6.39 -2.84
C ILE A 161 -14.12 5.38 -3.55
N GLN A 162 -12.88 5.20 -3.05
CA GLN A 162 -11.95 4.24 -3.64
C GLN A 162 -12.35 2.80 -3.37
N ARG A 163 -12.82 2.52 -2.14
CA ARG A 163 -13.38 1.22 -1.78
C ARG A 163 -14.55 0.84 -2.68
N GLU A 164 -15.50 1.74 -2.89
CA GLU A 164 -16.64 1.48 -3.77
C GLU A 164 -16.19 1.27 -5.22
N SER A 165 -15.31 2.13 -5.77
CA SER A 165 -14.75 1.92 -7.11
C SER A 165 -14.12 0.53 -7.26
N ALA A 166 -13.31 0.12 -6.31
CA ALA A 166 -12.66 -1.18 -6.33
C ALA A 166 -13.63 -2.36 -6.24
N LYS A 167 -14.76 -2.22 -5.53
CA LYS A 167 -15.84 -3.24 -5.55
C LYS A 167 -16.44 -3.42 -6.94
N TRP A 168 -16.69 -2.33 -7.67
CA TRP A 168 -17.20 -2.39 -9.05
C TRP A 168 -16.28 -3.19 -9.98
N HIS A 169 -15.00 -3.30 -9.63
CA HIS A 169 -14.00 -4.03 -10.36
C HIS A 169 -13.68 -5.42 -9.81
N GLY A 170 -14.42 -5.89 -8.80
CA GLY A 170 -14.28 -7.24 -8.25
C GLY A 170 -13.10 -7.42 -7.29
N PHE A 171 -12.53 -6.35 -6.76
CA PHE A 171 -11.50 -6.44 -5.72
C PHE A 171 -12.10 -6.89 -4.39
N LYS A 172 -11.29 -7.58 -3.59
CA LYS A 172 -11.57 -7.74 -2.16
C LYS A 172 -11.23 -6.42 -1.47
N ILE A 173 -12.13 -5.95 -0.61
CA ILE A 173 -11.95 -4.69 0.09
C ILE A 173 -11.89 -4.93 1.58
N ILE A 174 -10.95 -4.28 2.25
CA ILE A 174 -10.90 -4.21 3.70
C ILE A 174 -10.95 -2.74 4.12
N ASP A 175 -11.84 -2.45 5.06
CA ASP A 175 -12.07 -1.09 5.56
C ASP A 175 -11.24 -0.87 6.84
N PRO A 176 -10.21 0.00 6.81
CA PRO A 176 -9.38 0.30 7.99
C PRO A 176 -10.08 1.22 9.01
N THR A 177 -11.35 1.59 8.75
CA THR A 177 -12.15 2.47 9.61
C THR A 177 -13.11 1.73 10.54
N THR A 178 -13.13 0.40 10.49
CA THR A 178 -14.00 -0.44 11.33
C THR A 178 -13.22 -1.15 12.43
N ASN A 179 -13.90 -1.48 13.54
CA ASN A 179 -13.31 -2.23 14.66
C ASN A 179 -12.99 -3.70 14.30
N THR A 180 -13.51 -4.20 13.18
CA THR A 180 -13.24 -5.54 12.63
C THR A 180 -12.08 -5.56 11.65
N TYR A 181 -11.41 -4.43 11.39
CA TYR A 181 -10.34 -4.29 10.40
C TYR A 181 -9.25 -5.38 10.55
N ILE A 182 -8.62 -5.42 11.72
CA ILE A 182 -7.50 -6.33 12.02
C ILE A 182 -7.95 -7.80 11.98
N GLU A 183 -9.15 -8.09 12.48
CA GLU A 183 -9.73 -9.43 12.44
C GLU A 183 -9.96 -9.91 11.01
N ASN A 184 -10.59 -9.07 10.17
CA ASN A 184 -10.87 -9.36 8.77
C ASN A 184 -9.59 -9.59 7.97
N LEU A 185 -8.56 -8.76 8.19
CA LEU A 185 -7.28 -8.90 7.51
C LEU A 185 -6.57 -10.20 7.91
N ASN A 186 -6.54 -10.53 9.20
CA ASN A 186 -5.98 -11.80 9.68
C ASN A 186 -6.72 -13.02 9.12
N LYS A 187 -8.05 -12.99 9.11
CA LYS A 187 -8.88 -14.06 8.55
C LYS A 187 -8.55 -14.30 7.09
N LEU A 188 -8.45 -13.24 6.29
CA LEU A 188 -8.07 -13.32 4.88
C LEU A 188 -6.67 -13.93 4.70
N ILE A 189 -5.68 -13.47 5.46
CA ILE A 189 -4.31 -13.98 5.32
C ILE A 189 -4.22 -15.46 5.70
N LYS A 190 -4.93 -15.88 6.74
CA LYS A 190 -5.02 -17.31 7.10
C LYS A 190 -5.62 -18.15 5.97
N THR A 191 -6.63 -17.64 5.26
CA THR A 191 -7.19 -18.36 4.10
C THR A 191 -6.21 -18.48 2.92
N ILE A 192 -5.33 -17.48 2.72
CA ILE A 192 -4.31 -17.50 1.67
C ILE A 192 -3.15 -18.43 2.03
N ALA A 193 -2.81 -18.52 3.31
CA ALA A 193 -1.76 -19.40 3.82
C ALA A 193 -2.19 -20.88 3.90
N ASP A 194 -3.47 -21.19 3.67
CA ASP A 194 -3.97 -22.56 3.69
C ASP A 194 -3.54 -23.30 2.40
N PRO A 195 -2.74 -24.37 2.49
CA PRO A 195 -2.24 -25.11 1.34
C PRO A 195 -3.33 -25.80 0.49
N SER A 196 -4.58 -25.78 0.95
CA SER A 196 -5.75 -26.26 0.19
C SER A 196 -6.28 -25.26 -0.84
N ASP A 197 -5.78 -24.01 -0.86
CA ASP A 197 -6.18 -23.01 -1.85
C ASP A 197 -5.63 -23.37 -3.26
N THR A 198 -6.46 -24.05 -4.03
CA THR A 198 -6.15 -24.51 -5.41
C THR A 198 -6.24 -23.41 -6.47
N SER A 199 -6.56 -22.16 -6.11
CA SER A 199 -6.72 -21.03 -7.03
C SER A 199 -5.47 -20.70 -7.87
N GLY A 200 -4.29 -21.15 -7.45
CA GLY A 200 -3.01 -20.99 -8.16
C GLY A 200 -2.58 -22.16 -9.07
N LYS A 201 -3.31 -23.28 -9.12
CA LYS A 201 -2.93 -24.41 -9.99
C LYS A 201 -3.35 -24.13 -11.43
N SER A 202 -2.52 -23.36 -12.14
CA SER A 202 -2.59 -23.23 -13.60
C SER A 202 -2.64 -24.63 -14.22
N LYS A 203 -3.75 -24.94 -14.89
CA LYS A 203 -3.87 -26.17 -15.69
C LYS A 203 -2.87 -26.09 -16.83
N THR A 204 -1.70 -26.68 -16.65
CA THR A 204 -0.82 -27.01 -17.77
C THR A 204 -1.54 -28.06 -18.60
N LYS A 205 -2.23 -27.62 -19.65
CA LYS A 205 -2.73 -28.53 -20.69
C LYS A 205 -1.51 -29.11 -21.40
N ARG A 206 -1.30 -30.42 -21.25
CA ARG A 206 -0.56 -31.23 -22.21
C ARG A 206 -1.42 -31.43 -23.45
#